data_AF-A0A3F2REV2-F1
#
_entry.id   AF-A0A3F2REV2-F1
#
_cell.length_a   1.000
_cell.length_b   1.000
_cell.length_c   1.000
_cell.angle_alpha   90.00
_cell.angle_beta   90.00
_cell.angle_gamma   90.00
#
_symmetry.space_group_name_H-M   'P 1'
#
loop_
_entity.id
_entity.type
_entity.pdbx_description
1 polymer ?
#
loop_
_entity_poly.entity_id
_entity_poly.type
_entity_poly.pdbx_seq_one_letter_code
_entity_poly.pdbx_strand_id
1 'polypeptide(L)'
;MNGSDVSVLEDEMVKEDVVQVLGNDAELVFPVRNIFRYLVMFIKNMDLFLEFHVEVLDDTQTHRQFTVTNSRSLARVEASSCQLPLAFGTHPGWRYLCMDLQDFTNQAFGTRHVTTTENVGKA
;
A
#
# COMPACT_ATOMS: atom_id res chain seq x y z
N MET A 1 11.54 18.95 -17.36
CA MET A 1 10.15 18.94 -16.87
C MET A 1 10.08 17.76 -15.93
N ASN A 2 9.91 18.02 -14.64
CA ASN A 2 9.89 16.95 -13.63
C ASN A 2 8.69 16.06 -13.93
N GLY A 3 8.94 14.84 -14.43
CA GLY A 3 7.94 13.90 -14.95
C GLY A 3 7.11 13.21 -13.86
N SER A 4 6.96 13.84 -12.71
CA SER A 4 6.07 13.40 -11.64
C SER A 4 4.71 14.06 -11.82
N ASP A 5 3.67 13.25 -11.95
CA ASP A 5 2.31 13.72 -12.24
C ASP A 5 1.25 12.86 -11.53
N VAL A 6 0.17 13.51 -11.09
CA VAL A 6 -1.04 12.89 -10.56
C VAL A 6 -2.19 13.39 -11.41
N SER A 7 -2.78 12.51 -12.20
CA SER A 7 -3.82 12.88 -13.16
C SER A 7 -5.02 11.94 -13.09
N VAL A 8 -6.19 12.47 -13.44
CA VAL A 8 -7.41 11.69 -13.66
C VAL A 8 -7.57 11.49 -15.15
N LEU A 9 -7.73 10.25 -15.60
CA LEU A 9 -7.90 9.90 -17.01
C LEU A 9 -8.88 8.73 -17.16
N GLU A 10 -9.52 8.61 -18.32
CA GLU A 10 -10.37 7.47 -18.64
C GLU A 10 -9.51 6.26 -19.04
N ASP A 11 -9.65 5.15 -18.32
CA ASP A 11 -8.90 3.92 -18.63
C ASP A 11 -9.59 3.11 -19.74
N GLU A 12 -8.83 2.75 -20.77
CA GLU A 12 -9.39 2.06 -21.94
C GLU A 12 -9.97 0.68 -21.65
N MET A 13 -9.52 -0.02 -20.60
CA MET A 13 -9.94 -1.38 -20.27
C MET A 13 -11.19 -1.40 -19.41
N VAL A 14 -11.27 -0.54 -18.40
CA VAL A 14 -12.44 -0.47 -17.50
C VAL A 14 -13.50 0.53 -17.94
N LYS A 15 -13.18 1.46 -18.86
CA LYS A 15 -14.08 2.53 -19.34
C LYS A 15 -14.61 3.43 -18.22
N GLU A 16 -13.73 3.72 -17.26
CA GLU A 16 -14.03 4.54 -16.09
C GLU A 16 -12.86 5.52 -15.86
N ASP A 17 -13.14 6.62 -15.16
CA ASP A 17 -12.12 7.55 -14.70
C ASP A 17 -11.25 6.88 -13.61
N VAL A 18 -9.93 6.96 -13.78
CA VAL A 18 -8.95 6.42 -12.85
C VAL A 18 -7.91 7.46 -12.50
N VAL A 19 -7.34 7.33 -11.30
CA VAL A 19 -6.22 8.17 -10.87
C VAL A 19 -4.92 7.48 -11.25
N GLN A 20 -4.13 8.15 -12.09
CA GLN A 20 -2.78 7.74 -12.43
C GLN A 20 -1.78 8.56 -11.61
N VAL A 21 -0.85 7.86 -10.96
CA VAL A 21 0.28 8.44 -10.23
C VAL A 21 1.55 7.93 -10.90
N LEU A 22 2.36 8.84 -11.45
CA LEU A 22 3.62 8.50 -12.12
C LEU A 22 4.74 9.41 -11.66
N GLY A 23 5.95 8.86 -11.63
CA GLY A 23 7.18 9.56 -11.26
C GLY A 23 7.56 9.41 -9.79
N ASN A 24 8.84 9.64 -9.48
CA ASN A 24 9.42 9.30 -8.19
C ASN A 24 8.96 10.21 -7.04
N ASP A 25 8.56 11.45 -7.35
CA ASP A 25 8.12 12.45 -6.38
C ASP A 25 6.58 12.60 -6.34
N ALA A 26 5.84 11.71 -7.01
CA ALA A 26 4.38 11.75 -7.02
C ALA A 26 3.82 10.70 -6.03
N GLU A 27 2.99 11.15 -5.10
CA GLU A 27 2.33 10.28 -4.13
C GLU A 27 0.89 10.71 -3.86
N LEU A 28 0.08 9.75 -3.41
CA LEU A 28 -1.25 10.00 -2.87
C LEU A 28 -1.25 9.56 -1.41
N VAL A 29 -1.53 10.51 -0.52
CA VAL A 29 -1.66 10.25 0.92
C VAL A 29 -3.11 10.40 1.32
N PHE A 30 -3.66 9.36 1.93
CA PHE A 30 -5.02 9.35 2.44
C PHE A 30 -4.97 9.44 3.97
N PRO A 31 -5.31 10.59 4.57
CA PRO A 31 -5.43 10.70 6.01
C PRO A 31 -6.62 9.86 6.44
N VAL A 32 -6.36 8.74 7.10
CA VAL A 32 -7.39 7.80 7.54
C VAL A 32 -7.24 7.49 9.01
N ARG A 33 -8.39 7.26 9.66
CA ARG A 33 -8.47 6.58 10.94
C ARG A 33 -9.65 5.62 10.89
N ASN A 34 -9.37 4.34 10.68
CA ASN A 34 -10.42 3.34 10.54
C ASN A 34 -10.00 1.98 11.11
N ILE A 35 -10.99 1.20 11.54
CA ILE A 35 -10.81 -0.11 12.18
C ILE A 35 -11.09 -1.27 11.22
N PHE A 36 -11.12 -1.02 9.91
CA PHE A 36 -11.45 -2.07 8.94
C PHE A 36 -10.29 -3.04 8.80
N ARG A 37 -10.60 -4.33 8.88
CA ARG A 37 -9.63 -5.43 8.77
C ARG A 37 -9.01 -5.54 7.37
N TYR A 38 -9.79 -5.23 6.34
CA TYR A 38 -9.39 -5.44 4.95
C TYR A 38 -9.13 -4.10 4.27
N LEU A 39 -7.93 -3.94 3.71
CA LEU A 39 -7.64 -2.91 2.72
C LEU A 39 -7.82 -3.52 1.34
N VAL A 40 -8.70 -2.94 0.54
CA VAL A 40 -9.00 -3.40 -0.82
C VAL A 40 -8.62 -2.31 -1.81
N MET A 41 -7.87 -2.68 -2.86
CA MET A 41 -7.47 -1.78 -3.93
C MET A 41 -7.64 -2.46 -5.29
N PHE A 42 -8.09 -1.69 -6.28
CA PHE A 42 -7.99 -2.05 -7.68
C PHE A 42 -6.80 -1.31 -8.26
N ILE A 43 -5.76 -2.03 -8.64
CA ILE A 43 -4.49 -1.46 -9.11
C ILE A 43 -4.19 -2.02 -10.49
N LYS A 44 -3.79 -1.15 -11.42
CA LYS A 44 -3.32 -1.56 -12.73
C LYS A 44 -1.83 -1.86 -12.69
N ASN A 45 -1.44 -3.08 -13.06
CA ASN A 45 -0.05 -3.37 -13.37
C ASN A 45 0.33 -2.64 -14.66
N MET A 46 1.25 -1.67 -14.55
CA MET A 46 1.78 -0.89 -15.66
C MET A 46 3.16 -1.37 -16.13
N ASP A 47 3.67 -2.49 -15.60
CA ASP A 47 5.05 -2.95 -15.79
C ASP A 47 6.09 -1.91 -15.33
N LEU A 48 5.73 -1.15 -14.29
CA LEU A 48 6.56 -0.17 -13.62
C LEU A 48 6.73 -0.53 -12.14
N PHE A 49 7.74 0.03 -11.49
CA PHE A 49 7.88 -0.13 -10.05
C PHE A 49 6.74 0.58 -9.31
N LEU A 50 6.17 -0.11 -8.33
CA LEU A 50 5.16 0.39 -7.42
C LEU A 50 5.59 0.09 -5.99
N GLU A 51 5.42 1.07 -5.13
CA GLU A 51 5.50 0.92 -3.68
C GLU A 51 4.32 1.64 -3.04
N PHE A 52 3.72 1.02 -2.03
CA PHE A 52 2.73 1.68 -1.18
C PHE A 52 2.95 1.32 0.29
N HIS A 53 2.52 2.23 1.15
CA HIS A 53 2.71 2.14 2.59
C HIS A 53 1.35 2.05 3.28
N VAL A 54 1.23 1.13 4.23
CA VAL A 54 0.06 1.03 5.12
C VAL A 54 0.54 1.10 6.53
N GLU A 55 0.01 2.04 7.29
CA GLU A 55 0.34 2.19 8.67
C GLU A 55 -0.81 1.79 9.58
N VAL A 56 -0.47 1.03 10.61
CA VAL A 56 -1.42 0.52 11.59
C VAL A 56 -0.93 0.76 13.00
N LEU A 57 -1.86 1.04 13.90
CA LEU A 57 -1.65 0.96 15.34
C LEU A 57 -2.09 -0.43 15.79
N ASP A 58 -1.24 -1.10 16.58
CA ASP A 58 -1.55 -2.42 17.14
C ASP A 58 -2.01 -2.37 18.61
N ASP A 59 -2.37 -3.53 19.16
CA ASP A 59 -2.84 -3.67 20.54
C ASP A 59 -1.76 -3.46 21.61
N THR A 60 -0.51 -3.28 21.21
CA THR A 60 0.60 -2.85 22.07
C THR A 60 0.84 -1.34 22.03
N GLN A 61 -0.05 -0.59 21.37
CA GLN A 61 0.11 0.85 21.11
C GLN A 61 1.37 1.18 20.29
N THR A 62 1.82 0.23 19.45
CA THR A 62 2.96 0.44 18.56
C THR A 62 2.46 0.75 17.16
N HIS A 63 2.99 1.82 16.56
CA HIS A 63 2.82 2.08 15.14
C HIS A 63 3.68 1.11 14.32
N ARG A 64 3.06 0.39 13.39
CA ARG A 64 3.70 -0.54 12.47
C ARG A 64 3.50 -0.06 11.04
N GLN A 65 4.56 -0.08 10.24
CA GLN A 65 4.48 0.24 8.83
C GLN A 65 4.65 -1.02 7.98
N PHE A 66 3.68 -1.29 7.11
CA PHE A 66 3.84 -2.22 6.00
C PHE A 66 4.27 -1.46 4.75
N THR A 67 5.38 -1.87 4.14
CA THR A 67 5.81 -1.38 2.83
C THR A 67 5.67 -2.51 1.82
N VAL A 68 4.77 -2.35 0.85
CA VAL A 68 4.46 -3.37 -0.15
C VAL A 68 5.00 -2.91 -1.50
N THR A 69 5.89 -3.70 -2.11
CA THR A 69 6.64 -3.27 -3.31
C THR A 69 6.89 -4.40 -4.29
N ASN A 70 6.89 -4.12 -5.59
CA ASN A 70 7.27 -5.08 -6.63
C ASN A 70 8.78 -5.03 -6.98
N SER A 71 9.57 -4.22 -6.28
CA SER A 71 11.02 -4.07 -6.48
C SER A 71 11.87 -5.05 -5.65
N ARG A 72 11.22 -5.91 -4.85
CA ARG A 72 11.84 -6.87 -3.93
C ARG A 72 11.14 -8.22 -4.03
N SER A 73 11.89 -9.29 -3.82
CA SER A 73 11.40 -10.68 -3.85
C SER A 73 11.30 -11.33 -2.47
N LEU A 74 11.91 -10.73 -1.45
CA LEU A 74 11.96 -11.28 -0.09
C LEU A 74 11.24 -10.35 0.88
N ALA A 75 10.47 -10.96 1.79
CA ALA A 75 9.91 -10.25 2.92
C ALA A 75 11.00 -9.95 3.96
N ARG A 76 10.90 -8.78 4.60
CA ARG A 76 11.77 -8.37 5.71
C ARG A 76 10.90 -7.87 6.85
N VAL A 77 11.09 -8.42 8.04
CA VAL A 77 10.37 -8.03 9.24
C VAL A 77 11.37 -7.45 10.24
N GLU A 78 11.07 -6.26 10.74
CA GLU A 78 11.80 -5.60 11.82
C GLU A 78 10.86 -5.37 13.01
N ALA A 79 11.32 -4.66 14.04
CA ALA A 79 10.49 -4.36 15.19
C ALA A 79 9.21 -3.62 14.76
N SER A 80 9.29 -2.45 14.15
CA SER A 80 8.12 -1.62 13.80
C SER A 80 7.79 -1.57 12.31
N SER A 81 8.46 -2.37 11.48
CA SER A 81 8.27 -2.34 10.03
C SER A 81 8.25 -3.73 9.42
N CYS A 82 7.50 -3.88 8.33
CA CYS A 82 7.46 -5.09 7.54
C CYS A 82 7.44 -4.71 6.05
N GLN A 83 8.45 -5.15 5.31
CA GLN A 83 8.49 -5.04 3.85
C GLN A 83 7.98 -6.35 3.24
N LEU A 84 7.01 -6.25 2.33
CA LEU A 84 6.38 -7.38 1.67
C LEU A 84 6.58 -7.31 0.14
N PRO A 85 6.95 -8.41 -0.52
CA PRO A 85 7.02 -8.46 -1.98
C PRO A 85 5.62 -8.49 -2.59
N LEU A 86 5.44 -7.73 -3.68
CA LEU A 86 4.21 -7.66 -4.45
C LEU A 86 4.40 -8.32 -5.81
N ALA A 87 3.67 -9.39 -6.06
CA ALA A 87 3.69 -10.10 -7.34
C ALA A 87 2.41 -9.80 -8.14
N PHE A 88 2.51 -8.93 -9.15
CA PHE A 88 1.37 -8.53 -10.00
C PHE A 88 1.13 -9.39 -11.25
N GLY A 89 1.77 -10.56 -11.32
CA GLY A 89 1.81 -11.38 -12.52
C GLY A 89 2.73 -10.76 -13.59
N THR A 90 2.86 -11.44 -14.72
CA THR A 90 3.85 -11.11 -15.76
C THR A 90 3.35 -10.15 -16.83
N HIS A 91 2.07 -9.76 -16.80
CA HIS A 91 1.42 -8.99 -17.88
C HIS A 91 0.70 -7.75 -17.32
N PRO A 92 0.68 -6.63 -18.06
CA PRO A 92 -0.10 -5.45 -17.69
C PRO A 92 -1.59 -5.75 -17.55
N GLY A 93 -2.26 -5.04 -16.64
CA GLY A 93 -3.71 -5.18 -16.46
C GLY A 93 -4.18 -4.91 -15.03
N TRP A 94 -5.49 -4.78 -14.87
CA TRP A 94 -6.13 -4.52 -13.58
C TRP A 94 -6.08 -5.74 -12.66
N ARG A 95 -5.81 -5.48 -11.38
CA ARG A 95 -5.70 -6.47 -10.32
C ARG A 95 -6.50 -6.03 -9.10
N TYR A 96 -7.17 -6.99 -8.51
CA TYR A 96 -7.78 -6.85 -7.19
C TYR A 96 -6.76 -7.24 -6.13
N LEU A 97 -6.42 -6.31 -5.26
CA LEU A 97 -5.57 -6.53 -4.09
C LEU A 97 -6.45 -6.43 -2.85
N CYS A 98 -6.39 -7.45 -2.00
CA CYS A 98 -7.04 -7.47 -0.70
C CYS A 98 -6.02 -7.84 0.36
N MET A 99 -5.74 -6.91 1.26
CA MET A 99 -4.80 -7.07 2.35
C MET A 99 -5.57 -7.25 3.65
N ASP A 100 -5.42 -8.42 4.28
CA ASP A 100 -5.96 -8.70 5.62
C ASP A 100 -5.02 -8.13 6.67
N LEU A 101 -5.24 -6.89 7.07
CA LEU A 101 -4.36 -6.14 7.98
C LEU A 101 -4.22 -6.84 9.33
N GLN A 102 -5.27 -7.49 9.82
CA GLN A 102 -5.21 -8.25 11.07
C GLN A 102 -4.28 -9.47 10.93
N ASP A 103 -4.39 -10.22 9.84
CA ASP A 103 -3.54 -11.39 9.59
C ASP A 103 -2.08 -10.98 9.36
N PHE A 104 -1.84 -9.94 8.56
CA PHE A 104 -0.50 -9.39 8.34
C PHE A 104 0.14 -8.87 9.64
N THR A 105 -0.60 -8.13 10.49
CA THR A 105 -0.11 -7.68 11.79
C THR A 105 0.23 -8.85 12.70
N ASN A 106 -0.59 -9.90 12.71
CA ASN A 106 -0.34 -11.09 13.51
C ASN A 106 0.90 -11.86 13.04
N GLN A 107 1.02 -12.10 11.73
CA GLN A 107 2.14 -12.87 11.18
C GLN A 107 3.47 -12.12 11.27
N ALA A 108 3.47 -10.79 11.06
CA ALA A 108 4.69 -10.00 11.13
C ALA A 108 5.13 -9.70 12.56
N PHE A 109 4.20 -9.36 13.46
CA PHE A 109 4.56 -8.79 14.77
C PHE A 109 4.03 -9.58 15.97
N GLY A 110 3.18 -10.58 15.76
CA GLY A 110 2.51 -11.31 16.85
C GLY A 110 1.46 -10.49 17.60
N THR A 111 1.05 -9.33 17.06
CA THR A 111 0.11 -8.40 17.67
C THR A 111 -1.21 -8.37 16.90
N ARG A 112 -2.18 -7.55 17.35
CA ARG A 112 -3.48 -7.39 16.68
C ARG A 112 -3.65 -6.00 16.09
N HIS A 113 -4.22 -5.94 14.88
CA HIS A 113 -4.62 -4.68 14.24
C HIS A 113 -5.71 -4.02 15.09
N VAL A 114 -5.50 -2.73 15.43
CA VAL A 114 -6.50 -1.93 16.14
C VAL A 114 -7.10 -0.89 15.20
N THR A 115 -6.25 -0.13 14.51
CA THR A 115 -6.69 0.88 13.54
C THR A 115 -5.63 1.06 12.48
N THR A 116 -6.05 1.29 11.25
CA THR A 116 -5.23 1.91 10.21
C THR A 116 -5.23 3.40 10.48
N THR A 117 -4.06 4.01 10.57
CA THR A 117 -3.89 5.42 10.94
C THR A 117 -2.64 5.98 10.29
N GLU A 118 -2.65 7.28 10.00
CA GLU A 118 -1.41 8.01 9.70
C GLU A 118 -0.55 8.12 10.97
N ASN A 119 0.77 7.94 10.86
CA ASN A 119 1.72 8.35 11.91
C ASN A 119 1.66 9.85 11.95
N VAL A 120 0.91 10.37 12.91
CA VAL A 120 1.15 11.74 13.36
C VAL A 120 2.35 11.69 14.32
N GLY A 121 3.46 11.14 13.83
CA GLY A 121 4.76 11.21 14.46
C GLY A 121 5.21 12.66 14.36
N LYS A 122 4.96 13.41 15.44
CA LYS A 122 5.44 14.77 15.66
C LYS A 122 6.90 14.88 15.22
N ALA A 123 7.18 15.87 14.38
CA ALA A 123 8.51 16.44 14.23
C ALA A 123 9.14 16.78 15.58
#